data_AF-A0A933Y166-F1
#
_entry.id   AF-A0A933Y166-F1
#
_cell.length_a   1.000
_cell.length_b   1.000
_cell.length_c   1.000
_cell.angle_alpha   90.00
_cell.angle_beta   90.00
_cell.angle_gamma   90.00
#
_symmetry.space_group_name_H-M   'P 1'
#
loop_
_entity.id
_entity.type
_entity.pdbx_description
1 polymer ?
#
loop_
_entity_poly.entity_id
_entity_poly.type
_entity_poly.pdbx_seq_one_letter_code
_entity_poly.pdbx_strand_id
1 'polypeptide(L)'
;MTIFGFELLRPEGLAWLGAALALAAFGAFGLARRARDRRRLSGVKAIGRMFPRSSVTRERTRVLLAVLAALFLALAAAGPVRGYTLRPVERRGLDLVVCLDTSRSMLVRDAKPDRLTRAKREISALFQELAGDRAALIAFSGEPREVAPLTHDAATLEKLLSFVDTDDNTLGGTDLGGAIERALLALDAESSSSQAIVLVTDGEDLSGHGQEIAKRAAERGVRVFVLGMGTEQGG
;
A
#
# COMPACT_ATOMS: atom_id res chain seq x y z
N MET A 1 -6.53 18.75 17.72
CA MET A 1 -6.11 18.58 19.13
C MET A 1 -6.36 17.13 19.51
N THR A 2 -5.31 16.36 19.76
CA THR A 2 -5.39 14.93 20.09
C THR A 2 -5.52 14.77 21.60
N ILE A 3 -6.61 14.13 22.04
CA ILE A 3 -6.84 13.81 23.46
C ILE A 3 -7.13 12.30 23.51
N PHE A 4 -6.34 11.54 24.29
CA PHE A 4 -6.50 10.09 24.47
C PHE A 4 -6.60 9.27 23.15
N GLY A 5 -5.93 9.69 22.08
CA GLY A 5 -5.94 8.99 20.78
C GLY A 5 -7.21 9.19 19.95
N PHE A 6 -8.05 10.17 20.31
CA PHE A 6 -9.13 10.68 19.47
C PHE A 6 -8.71 12.02 18.87
N GLU A 7 -8.98 12.20 17.57
CA GLU A 7 -8.92 13.49 16.91
C GLU A 7 -10.30 14.15 16.97
N LEU A 8 -10.33 15.42 17.37
CA LEU A 8 -11.55 16.23 17.37
C LEU A 8 -11.68 16.92 16.01
N LEU A 9 -12.74 16.63 15.25
CA LEU A 9 -12.98 17.29 13.95
C LEU A 9 -13.29 18.78 14.11
N ARG A 10 -13.88 19.18 15.25
CA ARG A 10 -14.34 20.53 15.53
C ARG A 10 -13.96 20.95 16.96
N PRO A 11 -12.72 21.46 17.17
CA PRO A 11 -12.27 21.86 18.49
C PRO A 11 -13.13 22.99 19.10
N GLU A 12 -13.76 23.83 18.27
CA GLU A 12 -14.76 24.83 18.70
C GLU A 12 -16.00 24.20 19.37
N GLY A 13 -16.27 22.92 19.11
CA GLY A 13 -17.34 22.15 19.76
C GLY A 13 -17.16 22.01 21.27
N LEU A 14 -15.92 22.13 21.79
CA LEU A 14 -15.63 22.10 23.22
C LEU A 14 -16.26 23.27 23.99
N ALA A 15 -16.54 24.41 23.32
CA ALA A 15 -17.21 25.54 23.95
C ALA A 15 -18.61 25.19 24.48
N TRP A 16 -19.27 24.18 23.88
CA TRP A 16 -20.58 23.69 24.32
C TRP A 16 -20.54 22.96 25.67
N LEU A 17 -19.37 22.49 26.12
CA LEU A 17 -19.21 21.99 27.49
C LEU A 17 -19.44 23.10 28.52
N GLY A 18 -19.07 24.34 28.20
CA GLY A 18 -19.37 25.51 29.03
C GLY A 18 -20.87 25.76 29.16
N ALA A 19 -21.63 25.61 28.07
CA ALA A 19 -23.08 25.72 28.08
C ALA A 19 -23.74 24.59 28.91
N ALA A 20 -23.23 23.36 28.82
CA ALA A 20 -23.69 22.24 29.65
C ALA A 20 -23.43 22.48 31.15
N LEU A 21 -22.26 23.04 31.51
CA LEU A 21 -21.93 23.41 32.89
C LEU A 21 -22.81 24.56 33.41
N ALA A 22 -23.11 25.57 32.57
CA ALA A 22 -24.03 26.66 32.93
C ALA A 22 -25.45 26.14 33.19
N LEU A 23 -25.94 25.20 32.37
CA LEU A 23 -27.23 24.55 32.56
C LEU A 23 -27.27 23.72 33.85
N ALA A 24 -26.18 23.02 34.18
CA ALA A 24 -26.04 22.28 35.43
C ALA A 24 -26.05 23.21 36.65
N ALA A 25 -25.31 24.32 36.60
CA ALA A 25 -25.29 25.34 37.65
C ALA A 25 -26.66 25.99 37.84
N PHE A 26 -27.37 26.30 36.76
CA PHE A 26 -28.73 26.85 36.80
C PHE A 26 -29.73 25.85 37.42
N GLY A 27 -29.67 24.57 37.02
CA GLY A 27 -30.47 23.50 37.61
C GLY A 27 -30.20 23.31 39.10
N ALA A 28 -28.93 23.28 39.50
CA ALA A 28 -28.51 23.18 40.89
C ALA A 28 -28.95 24.39 41.73
N PHE A 29 -28.85 25.61 41.17
CA PHE A 29 -29.33 26.83 41.80
C PHE A 29 -30.86 26.81 41.99
N GLY A 30 -31.62 26.36 40.99
CA GLY A 30 -33.06 26.18 41.07
C GLY A 30 -33.48 25.18 42.15
N LEU A 31 -32.79 24.05 42.23
CA LEU A 31 -33.01 23.05 43.29
C LEU A 31 -32.64 23.58 44.68
N ALA A 32 -31.52 24.31 44.81
CA ALA A 32 -31.08 24.90 46.06
C ALA A 32 -32.03 26.00 46.55
N ARG A 33 -32.52 26.86 45.66
CA ARG A 33 -33.50 27.90 45.97
C ARG A 33 -34.81 27.29 46.44
N ARG A 34 -35.33 26.30 45.72
CA ARG A 34 -36.55 25.57 46.12
C ARG A 34 -36.38 24.81 47.43
N ALA A 35 -35.20 24.26 47.71
CA ALA A 35 -34.91 23.63 49.00
C ALA A 35 -34.89 24.64 50.15
N ARG A 36 -34.34 25.85 49.93
CA ARG A 36 -34.38 26.95 50.91
C ARG A 36 -35.80 27.46 51.13
N ASP A 37 -36.57 27.64 50.07
CA ASP A 37 -37.96 28.11 50.15
C ASP A 37 -38.84 27.10 50.88
N ARG A 38 -38.67 25.79 50.64
CA ARG A 38 -39.32 24.73 51.42
C ARG A 38 -38.95 24.78 52.91
N ARG A 39 -37.69 25.06 53.26
CA ARG A 39 -37.24 25.22 54.66
C ARG A 39 -37.82 26.47 55.33
N ARG A 40 -37.99 27.56 54.57
CA ARG A 40 -38.65 28.80 55.05
C ARG A 40 -40.15 28.59 55.27
N LEU A 41 -40.80 27.87 54.36
CA LEU A 41 -42.23 27.54 54.44
C LEU A 41 -42.55 26.47 55.50
N SER A 42 -41.61 25.58 55.86
CA SER A 42 -41.81 24.59 56.94
C SER A 42 -41.90 25.19 58.34
N GLY A 43 -41.58 26.48 58.53
CA GLY A 43 -41.85 27.22 59.77
C GLY A 43 -43.32 27.65 59.93
N VAL A 44 -44.09 27.68 58.84
CA VAL A 44 -45.51 28.03 58.84
C VAL A 44 -46.33 26.75 58.72
N LYS A 45 -46.71 26.15 59.85
CA LYS A 45 -47.48 24.89 59.98
C LYS A 45 -48.82 24.85 59.18
N ALA A 46 -49.23 25.92 58.51
CA ALA A 46 -50.54 26.05 57.87
C ALA A 46 -50.58 25.75 56.35
N ILE A 47 -49.45 25.62 55.63
CA ILE A 47 -49.46 25.55 54.15
C ILE A 47 -49.06 24.17 53.60
N GLY A 48 -49.26 23.11 54.38
CA GLY A 48 -48.94 21.73 53.96
C GLY A 48 -49.96 21.11 52.98
N ARG A 49 -51.14 21.72 52.80
CA ARG A 49 -52.26 21.14 52.01
C ARG A 49 -52.47 21.76 50.62
N MET A 50 -51.86 22.90 50.30
CA MET A 50 -52.09 23.60 49.02
C MET A 50 -50.99 23.40 47.97
N PHE A 51 -49.83 22.84 48.34
CA PHE A 51 -48.77 22.56 47.38
C PHE A 51 -48.81 21.09 46.94
N PRO A 52 -48.92 20.79 45.63
CA PRO A 52 -48.80 19.43 45.15
C PRO A 52 -47.45 18.87 45.62
N ARG A 53 -47.48 17.66 46.20
CA ARG A 53 -46.29 16.91 46.64
C ARG A 53 -45.43 16.58 45.43
N SER A 54 -44.69 17.56 44.92
CA SER A 54 -43.69 17.33 43.90
C SER A 54 -42.57 16.53 44.57
N SER A 55 -42.42 15.29 44.11
CA SER A 55 -41.38 14.40 44.60
C SER A 55 -40.02 15.02 44.29
N VAL A 56 -39.26 15.33 45.35
CA VAL A 56 -37.91 15.90 45.23
C VAL A 56 -37.00 14.98 44.40
N THR A 57 -37.26 13.66 44.41
CA THR A 57 -36.55 12.69 43.57
C THR A 57 -36.83 12.92 42.09
N ARG A 58 -38.10 13.13 41.71
CA ARG A 58 -38.51 13.40 40.31
C ARG A 58 -37.94 14.71 39.77
N GLU A 59 -37.79 15.71 40.63
CA GLU A 59 -37.20 16.99 40.27
C GLU A 59 -35.69 16.89 40.05
N ARG A 60 -34.99 16.16 40.93
CA ARG A 60 -33.55 15.88 40.79
C ARG A 60 -33.25 15.03 39.56
N THR A 61 -34.05 13.99 39.29
CA THR A 61 -33.86 13.16 38.08
C THR A 61 -34.06 13.96 36.81
N ARG A 62 -35.03 14.89 36.75
CA ARG A 62 -35.22 15.76 35.59
C ARG A 62 -34.00 16.66 35.33
N VAL A 63 -33.42 17.24 36.37
CA VAL A 63 -32.21 18.08 36.24
C VAL A 63 -31.01 17.22 35.83
N LEU A 64 -30.84 16.04 36.43
CA LEU A 64 -29.75 15.11 36.08
C LEU A 64 -29.82 14.70 34.60
N LEU A 65 -31.01 14.32 34.13
CA LEU A 65 -31.22 13.94 32.73
C LEU A 65 -30.95 15.10 31.77
N ALA A 66 -31.35 16.33 32.13
CA ALA A 66 -31.06 17.51 31.32
C ALA A 66 -29.56 17.79 31.20
N VAL A 67 -28.80 17.62 32.29
CA VAL A 67 -27.34 17.77 32.29
C VAL A 67 -26.66 16.68 31.47
N LEU A 68 -27.07 15.43 31.63
CA LEU A 68 -26.54 14.32 30.82
C LEU A 68 -26.83 14.50 29.33
N ALA A 69 -28.04 14.93 28.97
CA ALA A 69 -28.39 15.22 27.58
C ALA A 69 -27.51 16.34 27.00
N ALA A 70 -27.30 17.43 27.75
CA ALA A 70 -26.43 18.52 27.32
C ALA A 70 -24.96 18.06 27.16
N LEU A 71 -24.47 17.19 28.05
CA LEU A 71 -23.13 16.61 27.95
C LEU A 71 -22.96 15.75 26.69
N PHE A 72 -23.93 14.87 26.39
CA PHE A 72 -23.89 14.04 25.19
C PHE A 72 -23.97 14.87 23.91
N LEU A 73 -24.77 15.94 23.89
CA LEU A 73 -24.83 16.86 22.76
C LEU A 73 -23.50 17.61 22.55
N ALA A 74 -22.85 18.04 23.63
CA ALA A 74 -21.53 18.67 23.55
C ALA A 74 -20.47 17.70 23.02
N LEU A 75 -20.49 16.43 23.48
CA LEU A 75 -19.58 15.41 22.98
C LEU A 75 -19.82 15.08 21.50
N ALA A 76 -21.08 14.99 21.07
CA ALA A 76 -21.43 14.80 19.67
C ALA A 76 -20.99 15.99 18.80
N ALA A 77 -21.15 17.22 19.29
CA ALA A 77 -20.71 18.43 18.59
C ALA A 77 -19.17 18.54 18.48
N ALA A 78 -18.43 18.05 19.48
CA ALA A 78 -16.97 17.99 19.45
C ALA A 78 -16.43 16.97 18.42
N GLY A 79 -17.25 15.99 18.02
CA GLY A 79 -16.97 15.03 16.96
C GLY A 79 -15.68 14.23 17.18
N PRO A 80 -15.56 13.47 18.28
CA PRO A 80 -14.39 12.63 18.50
C PRO A 80 -14.39 11.49 17.48
N VAL A 81 -13.38 11.45 16.63
CA VAL A 81 -13.12 10.31 15.75
C VAL A 81 -11.84 9.62 16.18
N ARG A 82 -11.83 8.30 16.01
CA ARG A 82 -10.60 7.54 16.05
C ARG A 82 -10.12 7.43 14.62
N GLY A 83 -8.99 8.09 14.32
CA GLY A 83 -8.46 8.18 12.96
C GLY A 83 -8.20 6.83 12.33
N TYR A 84 -8.17 6.82 11.01
CA TYR A 84 -7.67 5.70 10.21
C TYR A 84 -6.16 5.63 10.37
N THR A 85 -5.63 4.51 10.86
CA THR A 85 -4.21 4.21 10.67
C THR A 85 -4.06 3.76 9.23
N LEU A 86 -3.42 4.58 8.39
CA LEU A 86 -2.88 4.11 7.11
C LEU A 86 -1.91 2.99 7.46
N ARG A 87 -2.34 1.75 7.33
CA ARG A 87 -1.46 0.60 7.41
C ARG A 87 -0.71 0.59 6.08
N PRO A 88 0.61 0.87 6.04
CA PRO A 88 1.36 0.57 4.84
C PRO A 88 1.21 -0.93 4.63
N VAL A 89 0.52 -1.31 3.56
CA VAL A 89 0.59 -2.69 3.10
C VAL A 89 1.99 -2.82 2.54
N GLU A 90 2.92 -3.41 3.30
CA GLU A 90 4.18 -3.90 2.75
C GLU A 90 3.84 -5.01 1.76
N ARG A 91 3.46 -4.62 0.53
CA ARG A 91 3.53 -5.53 -0.60
C ARG A 91 5.02 -5.72 -0.87
N ARG A 92 5.57 -6.83 -0.40
CA ARG A 92 6.88 -7.31 -0.83
C ARG A 92 6.73 -7.78 -2.28
N GLY A 93 6.67 -6.82 -3.20
CA GLY A 93 6.68 -7.11 -4.63
C GLY A 93 8.05 -7.60 -5.05
N LEU A 94 8.08 -8.30 -6.17
CA LEU A 94 9.29 -8.59 -6.95
C LEU A 94 9.42 -7.54 -8.05
N ASP A 95 10.62 -6.97 -8.19
CA ASP A 95 11.02 -6.26 -9.40
C ASP A 95 11.86 -7.23 -10.24
N LEU A 96 11.29 -7.66 -11.36
CA LEU A 96 11.88 -8.64 -12.26
C LEU A 96 12.36 -7.97 -13.54
N VAL A 97 13.59 -8.22 -13.97
CA VAL A 97 14.02 -7.88 -15.32
C VAL A 97 14.28 -9.17 -16.09
N VAL A 98 13.57 -9.36 -17.20
CA VAL A 98 13.80 -10.48 -18.10
C VAL A 98 14.67 -9.99 -19.25
N CYS A 99 15.83 -10.61 -19.43
CA CYS A 99 16.71 -10.38 -20.56
C CYS A 99 16.58 -11.57 -21.52
N LEU A 100 16.07 -11.32 -22.72
CA LEU A 100 15.89 -12.30 -23.78
C LEU A 100 17.01 -12.16 -24.81
N ASP A 101 17.71 -13.25 -25.06
CA ASP A 101 18.68 -13.37 -26.14
C ASP A 101 17.97 -13.40 -27.49
N THR A 102 18.40 -12.53 -28.40
CA THR A 102 17.91 -12.40 -29.77
C THR A 102 19.02 -12.66 -30.80
N SER A 103 20.10 -13.33 -30.40
CA SER A 103 21.14 -13.78 -31.31
C SER A 103 20.63 -14.83 -32.32
N ARG A 104 21.40 -15.03 -33.40
CA ARG A 104 21.00 -15.96 -34.48
C ARG A 104 20.92 -17.41 -34.04
N SER A 105 21.67 -17.82 -33.02
CA SER A 105 21.62 -19.17 -32.46
C SER A 105 20.27 -19.47 -31.80
N MET A 106 19.49 -18.44 -31.44
CA MET A 106 18.13 -18.59 -30.94
C MET A 106 17.11 -18.98 -32.04
N LEU A 107 17.49 -18.96 -33.33
CA LEU A 107 16.66 -19.48 -34.43
C LEU A 107 16.81 -21.00 -34.63
N VAL A 108 17.72 -21.64 -33.90
CA VAL A 108 17.93 -23.09 -33.96
C VAL A 108 16.67 -23.83 -33.47
N ARG A 109 16.35 -24.94 -34.15
CA ARG A 109 15.09 -25.71 -33.98
C ARG A 109 15.23 -26.97 -33.14
N ASP A 110 16.27 -27.08 -32.34
CA ASP A 110 16.44 -28.15 -31.35
C ASP A 110 15.38 -28.07 -30.23
N ALA A 111 14.86 -26.87 -29.98
CA ALA A 111 13.60 -26.62 -29.30
C ALA A 111 12.52 -26.22 -30.32
N LYS A 112 11.39 -26.95 -30.40
CA LYS A 112 10.31 -26.60 -31.35
C LYS A 112 9.51 -25.35 -30.91
N PRO A 113 9.14 -24.44 -31.83
CA PRO A 113 9.52 -24.41 -33.25
C PRO A 113 10.96 -23.92 -33.47
N ASP A 114 11.43 -23.00 -32.62
CA ASP A 114 12.82 -22.55 -32.45
C ASP A 114 13.01 -22.09 -30.99
N ARG A 115 14.27 -21.92 -30.56
CA ARG A 115 14.61 -21.51 -29.19
C ARG A 115 13.96 -20.17 -28.82
N LEU A 116 13.98 -19.17 -29.69
CA LEU A 116 13.39 -17.85 -29.44
C LEU A 116 11.88 -17.94 -29.20
N THR A 117 11.16 -18.65 -30.06
CA THR A 117 9.71 -18.80 -29.94
C THR A 117 9.36 -19.57 -28.68
N ARG A 118 10.16 -20.57 -28.30
CA ARG A 118 9.98 -21.27 -27.03
C ARG A 118 10.24 -20.32 -25.85
N ALA A 119 11.33 -19.56 -25.87
CA ALA A 119 11.66 -18.57 -24.84
C ALA A 119 10.53 -17.56 -24.65
N LYS A 120 9.98 -17.00 -25.74
CA LYS A 120 8.83 -16.09 -25.69
C LYS A 120 7.60 -16.72 -24.99
N ARG A 121 7.34 -18.01 -25.21
CA ARG A 121 6.23 -18.71 -24.55
C ARG A 121 6.46 -18.86 -23.05
N GLU A 122 7.65 -19.27 -22.64
CA GLU A 122 8.01 -19.41 -21.22
C GLU A 122 7.98 -18.04 -20.51
N ILE A 123 8.49 -16.99 -21.16
CA ILE A 123 8.46 -15.62 -20.63
C ILE A 123 7.01 -15.11 -20.52
N SER A 124 6.16 -15.37 -21.52
CA SER A 124 4.74 -15.01 -21.45
C SER A 124 4.03 -15.72 -20.29
N ALA A 125 4.30 -17.01 -20.08
CA ALA A 125 3.78 -17.74 -18.92
C ALA A 125 4.25 -17.12 -17.59
N LEU A 126 5.54 -16.75 -17.51
CA LEU A 126 6.09 -16.05 -16.35
C LEU A 126 5.39 -14.71 -16.09
N PHE A 127 5.14 -13.90 -17.13
CA PHE A 127 4.44 -12.62 -16.97
C PHE A 127 2.99 -12.77 -16.47
N GLN A 128 2.32 -13.89 -16.79
CA GLN A 128 0.97 -14.16 -16.29
C GLN A 128 0.94 -14.53 -14.79
N GLU A 129 2.05 -15.02 -14.23
CA GLU A 129 2.15 -15.38 -12.82
C GLU A 129 2.53 -14.21 -11.90
N LEU A 130 3.02 -13.08 -12.45
CA LEU A 130 3.52 -11.90 -11.73
C LEU A 130 2.41 -11.00 -11.15
N ALA A 131 1.47 -11.59 -10.42
CA ALA A 131 0.32 -10.89 -9.85
C ALA A 131 0.73 -9.86 -8.78
N GLY A 132 0.83 -8.59 -9.18
CA GLY A 132 1.18 -7.47 -8.30
C GLY A 132 2.67 -7.12 -8.25
N ASP A 133 3.49 -7.84 -9.01
CA ASP A 133 4.92 -7.60 -9.18
C ASP A 133 5.16 -6.64 -10.36
N ARG A 134 6.39 -6.12 -10.48
CA ARG A 134 6.80 -5.33 -11.64
C ARG A 134 7.75 -6.15 -12.50
N ALA A 135 7.60 -6.05 -13.82
CA ALA A 135 8.52 -6.63 -14.77
C ALA A 135 9.01 -5.63 -15.82
N ALA A 136 10.26 -5.78 -16.24
CA ALA A 136 10.86 -5.11 -17.39
C ALA A 136 11.33 -6.17 -18.40
N LEU A 137 11.41 -5.78 -19.67
CA LEU A 137 11.88 -6.65 -20.75
C LEU A 137 13.07 -5.98 -21.46
N ILE A 138 14.18 -6.70 -21.53
CA ILE A 138 15.37 -6.35 -22.30
C ILE A 138 15.56 -7.42 -23.36
N ALA A 139 15.83 -7.00 -24.59
CA ALA A 139 16.29 -7.87 -25.66
C ALA A 139 17.78 -7.61 -25.89
N PHE A 140 18.58 -8.64 -26.09
CA PHE A 140 20.02 -8.46 -26.27
C PHE A 140 20.59 -9.47 -27.27
N SER A 141 21.64 -9.02 -27.96
CA SER A 141 22.55 -9.86 -28.75
C SER A 141 23.96 -9.31 -28.50
N GLY A 142 24.61 -8.66 -29.47
CA GLY A 142 25.85 -7.92 -29.24
C GLY A 142 25.67 -6.63 -28.43
N GLU A 143 24.48 -6.03 -28.44
CA GLU A 143 24.15 -4.86 -27.60
C GLU A 143 22.76 -5.06 -26.93
N PRO A 144 22.62 -4.76 -25.62
CA PRO A 144 21.35 -4.85 -24.92
C PRO A 144 20.46 -3.63 -25.16
N ARG A 145 19.18 -3.88 -25.44
CA ARG A 145 18.15 -2.85 -25.63
C ARG A 145 16.97 -3.07 -24.69
N GLU A 146 16.54 -2.00 -24.04
CA GLU A 146 15.31 -2.01 -23.26
C GLU A 146 14.09 -1.98 -24.20
N VAL A 147 13.28 -3.05 -24.14
CA VAL A 147 12.05 -3.19 -24.91
C VAL A 147 10.87 -2.64 -24.11
N ALA A 148 10.84 -2.91 -22.80
CA ALA A 148 9.83 -2.43 -21.89
C ALA A 148 10.46 -2.01 -20.55
N PRO A 149 10.16 -0.81 -20.04
CA PRO A 149 10.58 -0.39 -18.71
C PRO A 149 9.82 -1.18 -17.64
N LEU A 150 10.28 -1.06 -16.39
CA LEU A 150 9.68 -1.71 -15.23
C LEU A 150 8.22 -1.27 -15.03
N THR A 151 7.27 -2.21 -15.18
CA THR A 151 5.83 -1.94 -15.15
C THR A 151 5.04 -3.08 -14.49
N HIS A 152 3.84 -2.77 -14.00
CA HIS A 152 2.87 -3.77 -13.53
C HIS A 152 1.96 -4.31 -14.66
N ASP A 153 2.06 -3.74 -15.86
CA ASP A 153 1.20 -4.10 -16.98
C ASP A 153 1.75 -5.30 -17.77
N ALA A 154 1.35 -6.49 -17.32
CA ALA A 154 1.67 -7.76 -17.98
C ALA A 154 1.17 -7.82 -19.43
N ALA A 155 0.01 -7.23 -19.74
CA ALA A 155 -0.55 -7.27 -21.09
C ALA A 155 0.30 -6.45 -22.08
N THR A 156 0.82 -5.30 -21.65
CA THR A 156 1.78 -4.52 -22.44
C THR A 156 3.09 -5.27 -22.62
N LEU A 157 3.60 -5.93 -21.58
CA LEU A 157 4.82 -6.75 -21.66
C LEU A 157 4.66 -7.90 -22.67
N GLU A 158 3.55 -8.65 -22.62
CA GLU A 158 3.26 -9.72 -23.58
C GLU A 158 3.18 -9.20 -25.02
N LYS A 159 2.52 -8.06 -25.21
CA LYS A 159 2.41 -7.43 -26.53
C LYS A 159 3.79 -7.03 -27.06
N LEU A 160 4.63 -6.40 -26.24
CA LEU A 160 5.98 -6.00 -26.63
C LEU A 160 6.88 -7.20 -26.90
N LEU A 161 6.80 -8.25 -26.07
CA LEU A 161 7.50 -9.51 -26.27
C LEU A 161 7.17 -10.16 -27.62
N SER A 162 5.93 -10.05 -28.07
CA SER A 162 5.50 -10.61 -29.37
C SER A 162 6.24 -9.99 -30.56
N PHE A 163 6.64 -8.72 -30.45
CA PHE A 163 7.35 -7.98 -31.51
C PHE A 163 8.86 -8.19 -31.54
N VAL A 164 9.45 -8.75 -30.47
CA VAL A 164 10.91 -8.93 -30.39
C VAL A 164 11.38 -9.94 -31.43
N ASP A 165 12.30 -9.59 -32.31
CA ASP A 165 12.86 -10.54 -33.30
C ASP A 165 14.40 -10.53 -33.29
N THR A 166 15.03 -11.52 -33.92
CA THR A 166 16.49 -11.56 -34.07
C THR A 166 17.03 -10.47 -34.99
N ASP A 167 16.18 -9.97 -35.89
CA ASP A 167 16.54 -8.90 -36.83
C ASP A 167 16.50 -7.50 -36.19
N ASP A 168 15.97 -7.38 -34.97
CA ASP A 168 15.87 -6.09 -34.27
C ASP A 168 17.22 -5.51 -33.85
N ASN A 169 18.24 -6.36 -33.70
CA ASN A 169 19.59 -5.96 -33.31
C ASN A 169 20.56 -6.06 -34.49
N THR A 170 21.15 -4.91 -34.83
CA THR A 170 22.14 -4.79 -35.92
C THR A 170 23.50 -5.38 -35.57
N LEU A 171 23.83 -5.42 -34.27
CA LEU A 171 25.05 -6.04 -33.76
C LEU A 171 24.82 -7.53 -33.47
N GLY A 172 25.50 -8.39 -34.23
CA GLY A 172 25.56 -9.82 -33.95
C GLY A 172 26.43 -10.15 -32.74
N GLY A 173 26.33 -11.39 -32.26
CA GLY A 173 27.00 -11.86 -31.05
C GLY A 173 26.07 -11.89 -29.84
N THR A 174 26.65 -12.12 -28.67
CA THR A 174 25.94 -12.33 -27.41
C THR A 174 26.77 -11.70 -26.27
N ASP A 175 26.27 -10.60 -25.71
CA ASP A 175 26.87 -9.89 -24.59
C ASP A 175 26.01 -10.04 -23.32
N LEU A 176 26.29 -11.11 -22.57
CA LEU A 176 25.61 -11.37 -21.30
C LEU A 176 25.95 -10.31 -20.25
N GLY A 177 27.21 -9.85 -20.22
CA GLY A 177 27.66 -8.81 -19.30
C GLY A 177 26.86 -7.52 -19.48
N GLY A 178 26.79 -7.01 -20.71
CA GLY A 178 25.99 -5.85 -21.06
C GLY A 178 24.52 -6.04 -20.73
N ALA A 179 23.94 -7.21 -20.99
CA ALA A 179 22.54 -7.49 -20.64
C ALA A 179 22.27 -7.36 -19.13
N ILE A 180 23.16 -7.89 -18.29
CA ILE A 180 23.03 -7.76 -16.82
C ILE A 180 23.24 -6.30 -16.39
N GLU A 181 24.23 -5.58 -16.96
CA GLU A 181 24.44 -4.17 -16.65
C GLU A 181 23.23 -3.31 -17.00
N ARG A 182 22.64 -3.54 -18.18
CA ARG A 182 21.42 -2.83 -18.58
C ARG A 182 20.24 -3.17 -17.67
N ALA A 183 20.11 -4.43 -17.26
CA ALA A 183 19.08 -4.84 -16.30
C ALA A 183 19.24 -4.17 -14.93
N LEU A 184 20.48 -4.06 -14.45
CA LEU A 184 20.82 -3.37 -13.19
C LEU A 184 20.52 -1.86 -13.21
N LEU A 185 20.49 -1.25 -14.40
CA LEU A 185 20.08 0.15 -14.62
C LEU A 185 18.56 0.31 -14.73
N ALA A 186 17.86 -0.70 -15.25
CA ALA A 186 16.39 -0.70 -15.34
C ALA A 186 15.72 -0.95 -13.97
N LEU A 187 16.43 -1.60 -13.04
CA LEU A 187 15.99 -1.79 -11.67
C LEU A 187 16.03 -0.49 -10.86
N ASP A 188 15.01 -0.30 -10.03
CA ASP A 188 14.90 0.83 -9.12
C ASP A 188 15.80 0.62 -7.89
N ALA A 189 16.88 1.39 -7.78
CA ALA A 189 17.85 1.25 -6.69
C ALA A 189 17.31 1.65 -5.31
N GLU A 190 16.22 2.43 -5.25
CA GLU A 190 15.58 2.86 -4.00
C GLU A 190 14.43 1.94 -3.58
N SER A 191 14.11 0.95 -4.41
CA SER A 191 13.04 -0.01 -4.16
C SER A 191 13.35 -0.87 -2.93
N SER A 192 12.35 -1.03 -2.06
CA SER A 192 12.40 -1.99 -0.94
C SER A 192 11.96 -3.40 -1.34
N SER A 193 11.55 -3.58 -2.60
CA SER A 193 11.14 -4.85 -3.19
C SER A 193 12.32 -5.80 -3.36
N SER A 194 12.03 -7.10 -3.43
CA SER A 194 13.04 -8.07 -3.87
C SER A 194 13.34 -7.84 -5.35
N GLN A 195 14.60 -7.96 -5.77
CA GLN A 195 14.99 -7.73 -7.15
C GLN A 195 15.61 -8.98 -7.76
N ALA A 196 15.24 -9.28 -9.01
CA ALA A 196 15.77 -10.40 -9.75
C ALA A 196 15.96 -10.08 -11.23
N ILE A 197 16.96 -10.71 -11.83
CA ILE A 197 17.24 -10.70 -13.26
C ILE A 197 17.10 -12.14 -13.75
N VAL A 198 16.35 -12.37 -14.83
CA VAL A 198 16.26 -13.66 -15.50
C VAL A 198 16.86 -13.51 -16.90
N LEU A 199 17.99 -14.17 -17.13
CA LEU A 199 18.62 -14.28 -18.44
C LEU A 199 18.03 -15.49 -19.17
N VAL A 200 17.59 -15.32 -20.41
CA VAL A 200 17.10 -16.40 -21.26
C VAL A 200 17.97 -16.45 -22.51
N THR A 201 18.87 -17.43 -22.57
CA THR A 201 19.94 -17.52 -23.58
C THR A 201 20.33 -18.99 -23.79
N ASP A 202 20.99 -19.32 -24.90
CA ASP A 202 21.63 -20.62 -25.11
C ASP A 202 23.06 -20.70 -24.55
N GLY A 203 23.55 -19.63 -23.93
CA GLY A 203 24.75 -19.65 -23.09
C GLY A 203 26.08 -19.45 -23.83
N GLU A 204 26.04 -19.05 -25.10
CA GLU A 204 27.25 -18.61 -25.81
C GLU A 204 27.67 -17.21 -25.34
N ASP A 205 28.36 -17.09 -24.19
CA ASP A 205 28.93 -15.82 -23.75
C ASP A 205 30.17 -15.46 -24.58
N LEU A 206 30.03 -14.46 -25.46
CA LEU A 206 31.13 -13.96 -26.30
C LEU A 206 31.83 -12.75 -25.68
N SER A 207 31.31 -12.15 -24.59
CA SER A 207 31.90 -10.94 -23.99
C SER A 207 32.85 -11.24 -22.83
N GLY A 208 32.75 -12.41 -22.19
CA GLY A 208 33.73 -12.89 -21.20
C GLY A 208 33.70 -12.20 -19.84
N HIS A 209 32.76 -11.26 -19.63
CA HIS A 209 32.59 -10.51 -18.39
C HIS A 209 31.29 -10.83 -17.63
N GLY A 210 30.43 -11.71 -18.16
CA GLY A 210 29.12 -12.02 -17.56
C GLY A 210 29.19 -12.45 -16.09
N GLN A 211 30.18 -13.27 -15.72
CA GLN A 211 30.36 -13.74 -14.34
C GLN A 211 30.74 -12.61 -13.36
N GLU A 212 31.56 -11.66 -13.80
CA GLU A 212 31.98 -10.53 -12.97
C GLU A 212 30.79 -9.61 -12.68
N ILE A 213 30.00 -9.30 -13.71
CA ILE A 213 28.80 -8.47 -13.57
C ILE A 213 27.73 -9.18 -12.72
N ALA A 214 27.56 -10.50 -12.86
CA ALA A 214 26.65 -11.27 -12.02
C ALA A 214 27.04 -11.21 -10.53
N LYS A 215 28.34 -11.21 -10.20
CA LYS A 215 28.81 -10.99 -8.82
C LYS A 215 28.46 -9.59 -8.31
N ARG A 216 28.67 -8.56 -9.14
CA ARG A 216 28.27 -7.18 -8.81
C ARG A 216 26.76 -7.04 -8.58
N ALA A 217 25.94 -7.77 -9.35
CA ALA A 217 24.50 -7.83 -9.13
C ALA A 217 24.16 -8.47 -7.77
N ALA A 218 24.83 -9.57 -7.41
CA ALA A 218 24.64 -10.23 -6.12
C ALA A 218 25.06 -9.36 -4.92
N GLU A 219 26.13 -8.57 -5.05
CA GLU A 219 26.56 -7.60 -4.03
C GLU A 219 25.51 -6.50 -3.78
N ARG A 220 24.71 -6.16 -4.80
CA ARG A 220 23.54 -5.25 -4.69
C ARG A 220 22.28 -5.93 -4.17
N GLY A 221 22.33 -7.22 -3.81
CA GLY A 221 21.16 -8.00 -3.38
C GLY A 221 20.23 -8.42 -4.52
N VAL A 222 20.66 -8.26 -5.78
CA VAL A 222 19.89 -8.67 -6.96
C VAL A 222 20.25 -10.12 -7.32
N ARG A 223 19.24 -10.99 -7.41
CA ARG A 223 19.47 -12.40 -7.80
C ARG A 223 19.44 -12.55 -9.32
N VAL A 224 20.47 -13.16 -9.89
CA VAL A 224 20.52 -13.48 -11.32
C VAL A 224 20.19 -14.96 -11.52
N PHE A 225 19.16 -15.23 -12.31
CA PHE A 225 18.76 -16.56 -12.75
C PHE A 225 19.06 -16.70 -14.25
N VAL A 226 19.43 -17.91 -14.66
CA VAL A 226 19.71 -18.21 -16.07
C VAL A 226 18.82 -19.36 -16.50
N LEU A 227 18.05 -19.11 -17.55
CA LEU A 227 17.25 -20.10 -18.26
C LEU A 227 17.97 -20.46 -19.55
N GLY A 228 18.64 -21.61 -19.55
CA GLY A 228 19.34 -22.16 -20.70
C GLY A 228 18.38 -22.66 -21.77
N MET A 229 18.55 -22.19 -23.00
CA MET A 229 17.74 -22.59 -24.16
C MET A 229 18.54 -23.54 -25.05
N GLY A 230 18.01 -24.74 -25.27
CA GLY A 230 18.63 -25.74 -26.14
C GLY A 230 18.40 -27.16 -25.65
N THR A 231 19.11 -28.11 -26.24
CA THR A 231 19.11 -29.52 -25.84
C THR A 231 20.50 -29.97 -25.43
N GLU A 232 20.59 -31.04 -24.63
CA GLU A 232 21.86 -31.64 -24.22
C GLU A 232 22.71 -32.11 -25.41
N GLN A 233 22.09 -32.35 -26.56
CA GLN A 233 22.73 -32.83 -27.79
C GLN A 233 23.32 -31.70 -28.63
N GLY A 234 23.02 -30.44 -28.30
CA GLY A 234 23.33 -29.29 -29.14
C GLY A 234 22.46 -29.23 -30.39
N GLY A 235 22.56 -28.13 -31.14
CA GLY A 235 21.81 -27.89 -32.37
C GLY A 235 22.63 -27.10 -33.37
#